data_AF-W2YR74-F1
#
_entry.id   AF-W2YR74-F1
#
_cell.length_a   1.000
_cell.length_b   1.000
_cell.length_c   1.000
_cell.angle_alpha   90.00
_cell.angle_beta   90.00
_cell.angle_gamma   90.00
#
_symmetry.space_group_name_H-M   'P 1'
#
loop_
_entity.id
_entity.type
_entity.pdbx_description
1 polymer ?
#
loop_
_entity_poly.entity_id
_entity_poly.type
_entity_poly.pdbx_seq_one_letter_code
_entity_poly.pdbx_strand_id
1 'polypeptide(L)'
;MSVPLVGCASHRLNLAVRDYLAPHEFALEEVQQLMRKLRTLKQAAKLRLKTPLVPIMRQDTRWSSTFMMLKRYFKLQEFLSADDDELADMLPSRTTHRQLEGLLSKIRCVESVSKMLQSDGLTLLDARDFFDGLLKVRPSMSKYLAPDADIIHPQDFEAAVVKLEVAAMSVSPACRPDADGFALQILKRRKISTESARYKRLSAIPSTSIVVERLFSVARAVLRLERHRMSPLILE
;
A
#
# COMPACT_ATOMS: atom_id res chain seq x y z
N MET A 1 -28.62 17.27 9.46
CA MET A 1 -28.16 16.80 8.14
C MET A 1 -26.74 16.30 8.30
N SER A 2 -26.51 14.99 8.18
CA SER A 2 -25.16 14.42 8.15
C SER A 2 -24.52 14.73 6.80
N VAL A 3 -23.30 15.28 6.82
CA VAL A 3 -22.52 15.51 5.59
C VAL A 3 -22.05 14.15 5.06
N PRO A 4 -22.29 13.79 3.79
CA PRO A 4 -21.80 12.54 3.23
C PRO A 4 -20.27 12.57 3.17
N LEU A 5 -19.62 11.51 3.67
CA LEU A 5 -18.18 11.37 3.68
C LEU A 5 -17.75 10.30 2.68
N VAL A 6 -16.54 10.44 2.14
CA VAL A 6 -15.93 9.43 1.28
C VAL A 6 -14.83 8.72 2.05
N GLY A 7 -14.88 7.39 2.06
CA GLY A 7 -13.87 6.57 2.71
C GLY A 7 -12.51 6.68 2.03
N CYS A 8 -11.43 6.61 2.80
CA CYS A 8 -10.08 6.65 2.24
C CYS A 8 -9.77 5.40 1.40
N ALA A 9 -9.44 5.57 0.11
CA ALA A 9 -9.10 4.46 -0.77
C ALA A 9 -7.87 3.66 -0.28
N SER A 10 -6.84 4.33 0.25
CA SER A 10 -5.66 3.67 0.84
C SER A 10 -6.04 2.79 2.05
N HIS A 11 -6.99 3.23 2.86
CA HIS A 11 -7.49 2.46 3.99
C HIS A 11 -8.26 1.21 3.54
N ARG A 12 -9.16 1.36 2.57
CA ARG A 12 -9.90 0.23 1.95
C ARG A 12 -8.96 -0.81 1.36
N LEU A 13 -7.92 -0.37 0.64
CA LEU A 13 -6.89 -1.25 0.11
C LEU A 13 -6.12 -1.97 1.23
N ASN A 14 -5.76 -1.28 2.30
CA ASN A 14 -5.07 -1.90 3.44
C ASN A 14 -5.91 -3.00 4.10
N LEU A 15 -7.22 -2.79 4.26
CA LEU A 15 -8.12 -3.81 4.80
C LEU A 15 -8.24 -5.02 3.87
N ALA A 16 -8.42 -4.80 2.57
CA ALA A 16 -8.44 -5.88 1.58
C ALA A 16 -7.17 -6.73 1.58
N VAL A 17 -6.02 -6.08 1.68
CA VAL A 17 -4.73 -6.78 1.69
C VAL A 17 -4.52 -7.54 2.99
N ARG A 18 -4.91 -6.98 4.14
CA ARG A 18 -4.84 -7.69 5.42
C ARG A 18 -5.63 -8.99 5.38
N ASP A 19 -6.86 -8.94 4.90
CA ASP A 19 -7.72 -10.13 4.77
C ASP A 19 -7.11 -11.14 3.79
N TYR A 20 -6.55 -10.65 2.67
CA TYR A 20 -5.85 -11.48 1.69
C TYR A 20 -4.57 -12.15 2.22
N LEU A 21 -3.85 -11.51 3.12
CA LEU A 21 -2.60 -12.03 3.69
C LEU A 21 -2.82 -12.98 4.87
N ALA A 22 -4.00 -12.96 5.50
CA ALA A 22 -4.31 -13.78 6.68
C ALA A 22 -3.98 -15.28 6.52
N PRO A 23 -4.28 -15.94 5.38
CA PRO A 23 -3.93 -17.35 5.19
C PRO A 23 -2.42 -17.63 5.09
N HIS A 24 -1.60 -16.60 4.91
CA HIS A 24 -0.15 -16.70 4.73
C HIS A 24 0.66 -16.24 5.95
N GLU A 25 0.00 -15.86 7.06
CA GLU A 25 0.65 -15.28 8.23
C GLU A 25 1.75 -16.15 8.83
N PHE A 26 1.56 -17.48 8.86
CA PHE A 26 2.60 -18.39 9.34
C PHE A 26 3.90 -18.28 8.53
N ALA A 27 3.80 -18.35 7.20
CA ALA A 27 4.94 -18.22 6.30
C ALA A 27 5.59 -16.83 6.36
N LEU A 28 4.77 -15.78 6.56
CA LEU A 28 5.27 -14.41 6.74
C LEU A 28 6.00 -14.24 8.07
N GLU A 29 5.56 -14.90 9.14
CA GLU A 29 6.20 -14.86 10.45
C GLU A 29 7.54 -15.58 10.45
N GLU A 30 7.70 -16.69 9.72
CA GLU A 30 9.01 -17.34 9.53
C GLU A 30 10.04 -16.34 8.97
N VAL A 31 9.68 -15.60 7.92
CA VAL A 31 10.56 -14.57 7.34
C VAL A 31 10.80 -13.43 8.33
N GLN A 32 9.78 -13.01 9.07
CA GLN A 32 9.91 -11.96 10.10
C GLN A 32 10.91 -12.38 11.19
N GLN A 33 10.87 -13.63 11.66
CA GLN A 33 11.81 -14.17 12.65
C GLN A 33 13.23 -14.21 12.10
N LEU A 34 13.42 -14.68 10.86
CA LEU A 34 14.71 -14.64 10.18
C LEU A 34 15.23 -13.19 10.08
N MET A 35 14.39 -12.24 9.67
CA MET A 35 14.75 -10.82 9.59
C MET A 35 15.14 -10.24 10.95
N ARG A 36 14.48 -10.65 12.05
CA ARG A 36 14.89 -10.28 13.42
C ARG A 36 16.28 -10.82 13.74
N LYS A 37 16.55 -12.09 13.45
CA LYS A 37 17.88 -12.68 13.70
C LYS A 37 18.97 -11.97 12.91
N LEU A 38 18.74 -11.69 11.63
CA LEU A 38 19.72 -11.01 10.77
C LEU A 38 20.04 -9.58 11.24
N ARG A 39 19.18 -8.96 12.07
CA ARG A 39 19.44 -7.64 12.68
C ARG A 39 20.29 -7.70 13.95
N THR A 40 20.51 -8.89 14.53
CA THR A 40 21.38 -9.03 15.70
C THR A 40 22.80 -8.63 15.35
N LEU A 41 23.56 -8.11 16.32
CA LEU A 41 24.89 -7.53 16.08
C LEU A 41 25.83 -8.51 15.36
N LYS A 42 25.86 -9.78 15.81
CA LYS A 42 26.67 -10.85 15.22
C LYS A 42 26.29 -11.13 13.76
N GLN A 43 25.00 -11.35 13.49
CA GLN A 43 24.54 -11.72 12.15
C GLN A 43 24.55 -10.52 11.19
N ALA A 44 24.26 -9.32 11.67
CA ALA A 44 24.40 -8.09 10.89
C ALA A 44 25.87 -7.84 10.50
N ALA A 45 26.82 -8.10 11.39
CA ALA A 45 28.26 -8.00 11.07
C ALA A 45 28.66 -9.01 9.98
N LYS A 46 28.26 -10.28 10.11
CA LYS A 46 28.47 -11.31 9.09
C LYS A 46 27.85 -10.92 7.75
N LEU A 47 26.62 -10.42 7.75
CA LEU A 47 25.90 -10.05 6.53
C LEU A 47 26.57 -8.88 5.80
N ARG A 48 27.07 -7.87 6.53
CA ARG A 48 27.77 -6.71 5.97
C ARG A 48 29.05 -7.08 5.23
N LEU A 49 29.69 -8.20 5.58
CA LEU A 49 30.87 -8.70 4.85
C LEU A 49 30.50 -9.23 3.46
N LYS A 50 29.24 -9.61 3.25
CA LYS A 50 28.75 -10.19 1.98
C LYS A 50 27.95 -9.20 1.14
N THR A 51 27.18 -8.32 1.77
CA THR A 51 26.27 -7.40 1.07
C THR A 51 26.02 -6.11 1.87
N PRO A 52 25.83 -4.95 1.20
CA PRO A 52 25.39 -3.72 1.87
C PRO A 52 23.91 -3.75 2.26
N LEU A 53 23.15 -4.78 1.86
CA LEU A 53 21.73 -4.87 2.13
C LEU A 53 21.46 -5.16 3.63
N VAL A 54 20.52 -4.40 4.20
CA VAL A 54 20.03 -4.61 5.58
C VAL A 54 18.69 -5.34 5.61
N PRO A 55 18.39 -6.12 6.66
CA PRO A 55 17.07 -6.72 6.85
C PRO A 55 15.96 -5.65 6.98
N ILE A 56 14.75 -5.97 6.53
CA ILE A 56 13.56 -5.12 6.68
C ILE A 56 12.53 -5.87 7.51
N MET A 57 11.95 -5.21 8.50
CA MET A 57 10.87 -5.75 9.32
C MET A 57 9.51 -5.38 8.75
N ARG A 58 8.55 -6.30 8.83
CA ARG A 58 7.13 -5.98 8.63
C ARG A 58 6.57 -5.25 9.86
N GLN A 59 5.63 -4.35 9.61
CA GLN A 59 4.81 -3.60 10.56
C GLN A 59 3.36 -4.05 10.39
N ASP A 60 2.73 -4.45 11.49
CA ASP A 60 1.38 -5.04 11.47
C ASP A 60 0.31 -4.08 10.92
N THR A 61 0.54 -2.77 11.09
CA THR A 61 -0.40 -1.72 10.65
C THR A 61 -0.22 -1.29 9.20
N ARG A 62 0.87 -1.67 8.53
CA ARG A 62 1.20 -1.23 7.16
C ARG A 62 1.55 -2.40 6.27
N TRP A 63 0.60 -2.83 5.46
CA TRP A 63 0.80 -3.99 4.57
C TRP A 63 1.99 -3.84 3.61
N SER A 64 2.34 -2.63 3.16
CA SER A 64 3.48 -2.39 2.25
C SER A 64 4.83 -2.79 2.87
N SER A 65 4.94 -2.78 4.20
CA SER A 65 6.12 -3.29 4.89
C SER A 65 6.30 -4.80 4.69
N THR A 66 5.21 -5.56 4.59
CA THR A 66 5.23 -7.00 4.25
C THR A 66 5.79 -7.20 2.84
N PHE A 67 5.34 -6.40 1.87
CA PHE A 67 5.88 -6.44 0.50
C PHE A 67 7.38 -6.15 0.48
N MET A 68 7.82 -5.10 1.18
CA MET A 68 9.23 -4.71 1.26
C MET A 68 10.09 -5.75 1.98
N MET A 69 9.58 -6.35 3.06
CA MET A 69 10.25 -7.45 3.77
C MET A 69 10.48 -8.64 2.85
N LEU A 70 9.43 -9.11 2.14
CA LEU A 70 9.57 -10.23 1.22
C LEU A 70 10.55 -9.90 0.09
N LYS A 71 10.41 -8.72 -0.54
CA LYS A 71 11.34 -8.29 -1.57
C LYS A 71 12.79 -8.23 -1.06
N ARG A 72 13.00 -7.85 0.20
CA ARG A 72 14.32 -7.86 0.84
C ARG A 72 14.80 -9.27 1.11
N TYR A 73 13.94 -10.16 1.60
CA TYR A 73 14.26 -11.55 1.87
C TYR A 73 14.82 -12.26 0.63
N PHE A 74 14.11 -12.19 -0.50
CA PHE A 74 14.57 -12.82 -1.74
C PHE A 74 15.90 -12.28 -2.24
N LYS A 75 16.23 -11.01 -1.96
CA LYS A 75 17.55 -10.45 -2.27
C LYS A 75 18.64 -10.86 -1.28
N LEU A 76 18.29 -11.08 -0.01
CA LEU A 76 19.25 -11.49 1.00
C LEU A 76 19.57 -12.97 0.92
N GLN A 77 18.62 -13.78 0.44
CA GLN A 77 18.71 -15.24 0.41
C GLN A 77 20.01 -15.76 -0.21
N GLU A 78 20.48 -15.17 -1.31
CA GLU A 78 21.73 -15.59 -1.97
C GLU A 78 22.98 -15.46 -1.09
N PHE A 79 22.91 -14.65 -0.02
CA PHE A 79 24.01 -14.43 0.92
C PHE A 79 23.87 -15.24 2.22
N LEU A 80 22.70 -15.86 2.45
CA LEU A 80 22.43 -16.67 3.64
C LEU A 80 22.95 -18.09 3.39
N SER A 81 23.88 -18.55 4.24
CA SER A 81 24.40 -19.91 4.14
C SER A 81 23.52 -20.88 4.92
N ALA A 82 23.19 -22.03 4.31
CA ALA A 82 22.59 -23.15 5.02
C ALA A 82 23.57 -23.81 6.01
N ASP A 83 24.88 -23.57 5.83
CA ASP A 83 25.93 -24.09 6.72
C ASP A 83 26.14 -23.24 7.99
N ASP A 84 25.43 -22.12 8.14
CA ASP A 84 25.42 -21.38 9.41
C ASP A 84 24.37 -22.04 10.33
N ASP A 85 24.83 -22.88 11.26
CA ASP A 85 23.97 -23.62 12.20
C ASP A 85 22.98 -22.69 12.95
N GLU A 86 23.34 -21.42 13.17
CA GLU A 86 22.44 -20.47 13.81
C GLU A 86 21.31 -19.97 12.90
N LEU A 87 21.43 -20.12 11.58
CA LEU A 87 20.47 -19.67 10.59
C LEU A 87 19.72 -20.81 9.92
N ALA A 88 20.33 -22.00 9.84
CA ALA A 88 19.78 -23.19 9.15
C ALA A 88 18.34 -23.47 9.55
N ASP A 89 18.06 -23.48 10.87
CA ASP A 89 16.72 -23.76 11.42
C ASP A 89 15.70 -22.64 11.17
N MET A 90 16.14 -21.41 10.82
CA MET A 90 15.26 -20.28 10.54
C MET A 90 15.09 -20.01 9.04
N LEU A 91 15.78 -20.74 8.18
CA LEU A 91 15.57 -20.61 6.74
C LEU A 91 14.21 -21.21 6.37
N PRO A 92 13.34 -20.47 5.67
CA PRO A 92 12.06 -21.02 5.25
C PRO A 92 12.25 -22.29 4.42
N SER A 93 11.40 -23.30 4.68
CA SER A 93 11.42 -24.55 3.91
C SER A 93 11.27 -24.28 2.41
N ARG A 94 11.73 -25.22 1.56
CA ARG A 94 11.56 -25.08 0.09
C ARG A 94 10.10 -24.86 -0.32
N THR A 95 9.16 -25.45 0.41
CA THR A 95 7.72 -25.29 0.20
C THR A 95 7.26 -23.89 0.60
N THR A 96 7.63 -23.42 1.80
CA THR A 96 7.32 -22.05 2.25
C THR A 96 7.92 -21.03 1.29
N HIS A 97 9.17 -21.24 0.88
CA HIS A 97 9.88 -20.37 -0.04
C HIS A 97 9.11 -20.17 -1.37
N ARG A 98 8.66 -21.27 -2.00
CA ARG A 98 7.84 -21.23 -3.22
C ARG A 98 6.48 -20.56 -2.99
N GLN A 99 5.85 -20.82 -1.85
CA GLN A 99 4.60 -20.16 -1.48
C GLN A 99 4.78 -18.64 -1.38
N LEU A 100 5.85 -18.18 -0.73
CA LEU A 100 6.19 -16.77 -0.56
C LEU A 100 6.54 -16.09 -1.90
N GLU A 101 7.19 -16.81 -2.81
CA GLU A 101 7.51 -16.30 -4.15
C GLU A 101 6.23 -16.06 -4.95
N GLY A 102 5.34 -17.06 -4.95
CA GLY A 102 4.01 -16.94 -5.52
C GLY A 102 3.22 -15.78 -4.89
N LEU A 103 3.28 -15.65 -3.55
CA LEU A 103 2.63 -14.54 -2.84
C LEU A 103 3.18 -13.18 -3.28
N LEU A 104 4.51 -13.00 -3.30
CA LEU A 104 5.16 -11.76 -3.69
C LEU A 104 4.77 -11.33 -5.12
N SER A 105 4.73 -12.29 -6.05
CA SER A 105 4.23 -12.06 -7.41
C SER A 105 2.77 -11.59 -7.39
N LYS A 106 1.92 -12.24 -6.58
CA LYS A 106 0.49 -11.94 -6.50
C LYS A 106 0.16 -10.57 -5.93
N ILE A 107 0.95 -10.06 -4.97
CA ILE A 107 0.74 -8.75 -4.33
C ILE A 107 1.48 -7.60 -5.04
N ARG A 108 2.29 -7.87 -6.08
CA ARG A 108 3.01 -6.83 -6.84
C ARG A 108 2.07 -5.82 -7.52
N CYS A 109 0.93 -6.27 -8.03
CA CYS A 109 -0.08 -5.39 -8.63
C CYS A 109 -0.71 -4.44 -7.58
N VAL A 110 -0.93 -4.94 -6.37
CA VAL A 110 -1.44 -4.16 -5.23
C VAL A 110 -0.45 -3.08 -4.83
N GLU A 111 0.85 -3.37 -4.82
CA GLU A 111 1.90 -2.37 -4.51
C GLU A 111 1.92 -1.25 -5.54
N SER A 112 1.75 -1.60 -6.82
CA SER A 112 1.63 -0.61 -7.89
C SER A 112 0.43 0.32 -7.67
N VAL A 113 -0.72 -0.22 -7.27
CA VAL A 113 -1.92 0.58 -6.96
C VAL A 113 -1.72 1.42 -5.71
N SER A 114 -1.17 0.87 -4.63
CA SER A 114 -0.97 1.63 -3.39
C SER A 114 -0.02 2.80 -3.57
N LYS A 115 1.04 2.65 -4.37
CA LYS A 115 1.92 3.78 -4.72
C LYS A 115 1.19 4.85 -5.51
N MET A 116 0.35 4.45 -6.46
CA MET A 116 -0.45 5.41 -7.23
C MET A 116 -1.48 6.10 -6.33
N LEU A 117 -2.18 5.40 -5.45
CA LEU A 117 -3.09 5.98 -4.46
C LEU A 117 -2.41 7.01 -3.54
N GLN A 118 -1.09 6.91 -3.37
CA GLN A 118 -0.30 7.87 -2.59
C GLN A 118 0.18 9.09 -3.40
N SER A 119 -0.14 9.18 -4.68
CA SER A 119 0.21 10.33 -5.51
C SER A 119 -0.76 11.49 -5.32
N ASP A 120 -0.27 12.71 -5.52
CA ASP A 120 -1.10 13.90 -5.45
C ASP A 120 -1.99 14.03 -6.71
N GLY A 121 -3.15 14.68 -6.56
CA GLY A 121 -4.09 14.95 -7.66
C GLY A 121 -4.90 13.75 -8.15
N LEU A 122 -5.02 12.68 -7.35
CA LEU A 122 -5.75 11.46 -7.70
C LEU A 122 -7.26 11.63 -7.49
N THR A 123 -8.06 11.42 -8.55
CA THR A 123 -9.51 11.60 -8.48
C THR A 123 -10.22 10.36 -7.94
N LEU A 124 -11.51 10.46 -7.60
CA LEU A 124 -12.27 9.29 -7.14
C LEU A 124 -12.44 8.24 -8.25
N LEU A 125 -12.58 8.68 -9.49
CA LEU A 125 -12.57 7.85 -10.69
C LEU A 125 -11.25 7.09 -10.84
N ASP A 126 -10.10 7.72 -10.58
CA ASP A 126 -8.80 7.03 -10.57
C ASP A 126 -8.76 5.91 -9.54
N ALA A 127 -9.18 6.19 -8.31
CA ALA A 127 -9.27 5.17 -7.27
C ALA A 127 -10.21 4.02 -7.64
N ARG A 128 -11.38 4.35 -8.22
CA ARG A 128 -12.37 3.37 -8.68
C ARG A 128 -11.81 2.47 -9.77
N ASP A 129 -11.16 3.03 -10.80
CA ASP A 129 -10.55 2.24 -11.86
C ASP A 129 -9.44 1.34 -11.34
N PHE A 130 -8.63 1.80 -10.38
CA PHE A 130 -7.63 0.95 -9.75
C PHE A 130 -8.26 -0.24 -9.05
N PHE A 131 -9.36 -0.03 -8.32
CA PHE A 131 -10.08 -1.10 -7.63
C PHE A 131 -10.75 -2.05 -8.61
N ASP A 132 -11.39 -1.57 -9.67
CA ASP A 132 -12.00 -2.42 -10.70
C ASP A 132 -10.95 -3.25 -11.45
N GLY A 133 -9.80 -2.63 -11.75
CA GLY A 133 -8.67 -3.34 -12.33
C GLY A 133 -8.11 -4.41 -11.39
N LEU A 134 -7.96 -4.10 -10.09
CA LEU A 134 -7.56 -5.08 -9.09
C LEU A 134 -8.55 -6.23 -8.97
N LEU A 135 -9.86 -5.94 -8.92
CA LEU A 135 -10.90 -6.97 -8.79
C LEU A 135 -10.95 -7.93 -9.96
N LYS A 136 -10.60 -7.48 -11.18
CA LYS A 136 -10.43 -8.37 -12.34
C LYS A 136 -9.34 -9.43 -12.13
N VAL A 137 -8.30 -9.12 -11.37
CA VAL A 137 -7.17 -10.03 -11.08
C VAL A 137 -7.32 -10.72 -9.73
N ARG A 138 -8.03 -10.08 -8.79
CA ARG A 138 -8.20 -10.49 -7.39
C ARG A 138 -9.66 -10.30 -6.95
N PRO A 139 -10.59 -11.15 -7.40
CA PRO A 139 -11.99 -11.06 -7.00
C PRO A 139 -12.20 -11.18 -5.49
N SER A 140 -11.32 -11.90 -4.78
CA SER A 140 -11.38 -12.10 -3.32
C SER A 140 -11.26 -10.79 -2.51
N MET A 141 -10.83 -9.68 -3.10
CA MET A 141 -10.74 -8.37 -2.43
C MET A 141 -12.06 -7.57 -2.49
N SER A 142 -13.13 -8.15 -3.05
CA SER A 142 -14.44 -7.49 -3.24
C SER A 142 -15.01 -6.91 -1.95
N LYS A 143 -14.87 -7.62 -0.84
CA LYS A 143 -15.39 -7.23 0.49
C LYS A 143 -15.09 -5.78 0.89
N TYR A 144 -13.96 -5.20 0.45
CA TYR A 144 -13.58 -3.82 0.76
C TYR A 144 -13.42 -2.92 -0.47
N LEU A 145 -13.23 -3.50 -1.66
CA LEU A 145 -12.93 -2.76 -2.89
C LEU A 145 -14.11 -2.65 -3.85
N ALA A 146 -15.12 -3.52 -3.74
CA ALA A 146 -16.30 -3.46 -4.61
C ALA A 146 -17.06 -2.13 -4.40
N PRO A 147 -17.77 -1.61 -5.42
CA PRO A 147 -18.51 -0.35 -5.32
C PRO A 147 -19.71 -0.43 -4.36
N ASP A 148 -20.19 -1.64 -4.09
CA ASP A 148 -21.28 -1.99 -3.18
C ASP A 148 -20.76 -2.52 -1.82
N ALA A 149 -19.46 -2.38 -1.53
CA ALA A 149 -18.89 -2.81 -0.27
C ALA A 149 -19.51 -2.05 0.92
N ASP A 150 -19.85 -2.78 1.99
CA ASP A 150 -20.50 -2.22 3.19
C ASP A 150 -19.70 -1.08 3.85
N ILE A 151 -18.37 -1.06 3.68
CA ILE A 151 -17.52 0.02 4.21
C ILE A 151 -17.77 1.39 3.56
N ILE A 152 -18.47 1.44 2.43
CA ILE A 152 -18.76 2.66 1.69
C ILE A 152 -20.09 3.23 2.18
N HIS A 153 -20.03 4.37 2.86
CA HIS A 153 -21.23 5.05 3.35
C HIS A 153 -21.13 6.56 3.12
N PRO A 154 -21.96 7.16 2.23
CA PRO A 154 -23.02 6.55 1.40
C PRO A 154 -22.53 6.02 0.04
N GLN A 155 -22.98 4.81 -0.35
CA GLN A 155 -22.64 4.18 -1.66
C GLN A 155 -23.08 5.03 -2.85
N ASP A 156 -24.31 5.53 -2.82
CA ASP A 156 -24.88 6.37 -3.87
C ASP A 156 -24.08 7.67 -4.08
N PHE A 157 -23.50 8.20 -3.00
CA PHE A 157 -22.70 9.41 -3.07
C PHE A 157 -21.37 9.17 -3.79
N GLU A 158 -20.63 8.12 -3.42
CA GLU A 158 -19.38 7.75 -4.12
C GLU A 158 -19.66 7.47 -5.62
N ALA A 159 -20.72 6.70 -5.91
CA ALA A 159 -21.13 6.39 -7.28
C ALA A 159 -21.52 7.64 -8.08
N ALA A 160 -22.25 8.57 -7.47
CA ALA A 160 -22.62 9.83 -8.10
C ALA A 160 -21.39 10.70 -8.41
N VAL A 161 -20.43 10.80 -7.48
CA VAL A 161 -19.19 11.57 -7.71
C VAL A 161 -18.36 10.97 -8.83
N VAL A 162 -18.18 9.64 -8.84
CA VAL A 162 -17.48 8.94 -9.94
C VAL A 162 -18.18 9.22 -11.28
N LYS A 163 -19.52 9.15 -11.33
CA LYS A 163 -20.29 9.43 -12.55
C LYS A 163 -20.10 10.88 -13.03
N LEU A 164 -20.07 11.84 -12.11
CA LEU A 164 -19.82 13.25 -12.42
C LEU A 164 -18.40 13.47 -12.93
N GLU A 165 -17.39 12.79 -12.36
CA GLU A 165 -16.01 12.87 -12.82
C GLU A 165 -15.84 12.31 -14.24
N VAL A 166 -16.53 11.20 -14.57
CA VAL A 166 -16.54 10.65 -15.94
C VAL A 166 -17.12 11.66 -16.94
N ALA A 167 -18.22 12.33 -16.57
CA ALA A 167 -18.86 13.35 -17.41
C ALA A 167 -18.06 14.65 -17.51
N ALA A 168 -17.07 14.85 -16.64
CA ALA A 168 -16.29 16.08 -16.54
C ALA A 168 -14.93 16.05 -17.25
N MET A 169 -14.59 14.92 -17.87
CA MET A 169 -13.26 14.72 -18.45
C MET A 169 -13.02 15.65 -19.64
N SER A 170 -12.14 16.62 -19.44
CA SER A 170 -11.37 17.26 -20.50
C SER A 170 -9.95 16.70 -20.48
N VAL A 171 -9.37 16.52 -21.66
CA VAL A 171 -8.06 15.88 -21.84
C VAL A 171 -7.01 16.65 -21.03
N SER A 172 -6.35 15.95 -20.11
CA SER A 172 -5.03 16.34 -19.63
C SER A 172 -4.18 15.08 -19.51
N PRO A 173 -3.15 14.92 -20.37
CA PRO A 173 -2.22 13.83 -20.20
C PRO A 173 -1.38 14.16 -18.98
N ALA A 174 -1.72 13.59 -17.82
CA ALA A 174 -0.80 13.59 -16.71
C ALA A 174 0.38 12.70 -17.09
N CYS A 175 1.38 13.30 -17.75
CA CYS A 175 2.72 12.75 -17.90
C CYS A 175 3.22 12.37 -16.52
N ARG A 176 3.33 11.06 -16.25
CA ARG A 176 4.04 10.54 -15.09
C ARG A 176 5.19 9.68 -15.61
N PRO A 177 6.44 10.15 -15.50
CA PRO A 177 7.58 9.41 -16.00
C PRO A 177 7.84 8.21 -15.08
N ASP A 178 8.24 7.10 -15.71
CA ASP A 178 8.75 5.88 -15.08
C ASP A 178 7.82 5.10 -14.13
N ALA A 179 6.93 4.30 -14.72
CA ALA A 179 6.75 2.90 -14.33
C ALA A 179 5.82 2.18 -15.31
N ASP A 180 6.27 1.12 -15.96
CA ASP A 180 5.37 0.15 -16.59
C ASP A 180 4.66 -0.70 -15.52
N GLY A 181 3.85 -0.03 -14.69
CA GLY A 181 3.14 -0.59 -13.55
C GLY A 181 1.69 -0.95 -13.89
N PHE A 182 1.17 -1.98 -13.20
CA PHE A 182 -0.21 -2.43 -13.32
C PHE A 182 -1.24 -1.29 -13.19
N ALA A 183 -1.03 -0.37 -12.25
CA ALA A 183 -1.91 0.78 -12.04
C ALA A 183 -1.92 1.75 -13.25
N LEU A 184 -0.76 2.01 -13.86
CA LEU A 184 -0.69 2.87 -15.05
C LEU A 184 -1.34 2.20 -16.27
N GLN A 185 -1.24 0.87 -16.40
CA GLN A 185 -1.94 0.13 -17.45
C GLN A 185 -3.47 0.24 -17.32
N ILE A 186 -4.00 0.30 -16.09
CA ILE A 186 -5.42 0.53 -15.83
C ILE A 186 -5.84 1.90 -16.37
N LEU A 187 -5.14 2.97 -15.99
CA LEU A 187 -5.46 4.33 -16.44
C LEU A 187 -5.35 4.47 -17.98
N LYS A 188 -4.34 3.86 -18.61
CA LYS A 188 -4.16 3.87 -20.07
C LYS A 188 -5.32 3.21 -20.83
N ARG A 189 -6.04 2.28 -20.21
CA ARG A 189 -7.17 1.55 -20.82
C ARG A 189 -8.51 2.26 -20.65
N ARG A 190 -8.56 3.37 -19.91
CA ARG A 190 -9.80 4.13 -19.66
C ARG A 190 -10.30 4.77 -20.96
N LYS A 191 -11.57 4.54 -21.28
CA LYS A 191 -12.25 5.24 -22.39
C LYS A 191 -12.60 6.66 -21.94
N ILE A 192 -12.32 7.65 -22.81
CA ILE A 192 -12.53 9.07 -22.52
C ILE A 192 -13.88 9.50 -23.13
N SER A 193 -14.71 10.20 -22.35
CA SER A 193 -15.91 10.87 -22.85
C SER A 193 -15.58 12.32 -23.26
N THR A 194 -16.24 12.83 -24.29
CA THR A 194 -15.94 14.14 -24.94
C THR A 194 -16.94 15.23 -24.54
N GLU A 195 -17.60 15.11 -23.39
CA GLU A 195 -18.58 16.09 -22.92
C GLU A 195 -17.96 17.07 -21.91
N SER A 196 -18.30 18.35 -22.06
CA SER A 196 -17.86 19.40 -21.13
C SER A 196 -18.59 19.28 -19.79
N ALA A 197 -17.83 19.14 -18.71
CA ALA A 197 -18.34 19.13 -17.34
C ALA A 197 -19.28 20.31 -17.05
N ARG A 198 -20.54 20.05 -16.68
CA ARG A 198 -21.42 21.10 -16.11
C ARG A 198 -20.95 21.54 -14.70
N TYR A 199 -20.26 20.66 -13.97
CA TYR A 199 -19.90 20.84 -12.56
C TYR A 199 -18.42 21.21 -12.39
N LYS A 200 -18.13 22.38 -11.81
CA LYS A 200 -16.80 23.02 -11.82
C LYS A 200 -15.86 22.70 -10.63
N ARG A 201 -16.20 21.77 -9.71
CA ARG A 201 -15.41 21.55 -8.46
C ARG A 201 -15.27 20.09 -8.01
N LEU A 202 -15.16 19.15 -8.94
CA LEU A 202 -15.03 17.73 -8.57
C LEU A 202 -13.65 17.41 -7.94
N SER A 203 -12.61 18.15 -8.30
CA SER A 203 -11.26 18.03 -7.70
C SER A 203 -11.19 18.36 -6.20
N ALA A 204 -12.26 18.94 -5.62
CA ALA A 204 -12.33 19.26 -4.19
C ALA A 204 -12.65 18.05 -3.31
N ILE A 205 -13.07 16.92 -3.89
CA ILE A 205 -13.36 15.68 -3.16
C ILE A 205 -12.18 14.72 -3.37
N PRO A 206 -11.20 14.66 -2.46
CA PRO A 206 -10.05 13.80 -2.64
C PRO A 206 -10.43 12.33 -2.44
N SER A 207 -9.86 11.46 -3.26
CA SER A 207 -10.02 10.01 -3.18
C SER A 207 -9.30 9.36 -1.98
N THR A 208 -8.33 10.07 -1.41
CA THR A 208 -7.58 9.65 -0.23
C THR A 208 -7.39 10.83 0.72
N SER A 209 -7.28 10.52 2.02
CA SER A 209 -6.89 11.47 3.04
C SER A 209 -5.39 11.79 3.03
N ILE A 210 -4.64 11.52 1.95
CA ILE A 210 -3.18 11.54 2.01
C ILE A 210 -2.61 12.93 2.35
N VAL A 211 -3.22 14.00 1.84
CA VAL A 211 -2.81 15.38 2.17
C VAL A 211 -2.98 15.63 3.67
N VAL A 212 -4.09 15.15 4.24
CA VAL A 212 -4.41 15.26 5.66
C VAL A 212 -3.47 14.38 6.51
N GLU A 213 -3.19 13.14 6.08
CA GLU A 213 -2.26 12.24 6.76
C GLU A 213 -0.82 12.76 6.73
N ARG A 214 -0.38 13.35 5.62
CA ARG A 214 0.92 14.02 5.51
C ARG A 214 0.97 15.23 6.44
N LEU A 215 -0.07 16.07 6.45
CA LEU A 215 -0.17 17.20 7.36
C LEU A 215 -0.04 16.75 8.83
N PHE A 216 -0.81 15.75 9.26
CA PHE A 216 -0.72 15.23 10.63
C PHE A 216 0.61 14.53 10.92
N SER A 217 1.25 13.92 9.93
CA SER A 217 2.58 13.33 10.07
C SER A 217 3.67 14.39 10.26
N VAL A 218 3.62 15.48 9.48
CA VAL A 218 4.50 16.65 9.61
C VAL A 218 4.25 17.32 10.95
N ALA A 219 2.99 17.60 11.31
CA ALA A 219 2.64 18.17 12.60
C ALA A 219 3.12 17.29 13.76
N ARG A 220 2.99 15.96 13.65
CA ARG A 220 3.53 15.03 14.66
C ARG A 220 5.06 15.11 14.75
N ALA A 221 5.78 15.23 13.63
CA ALA A 221 7.24 15.35 13.64
C ALA A 221 7.70 16.66 14.28
N VAL A 222 7.08 17.78 13.90
CA VAL A 222 7.36 19.12 14.44
C VAL A 222 7.00 19.19 15.93
N LEU A 223 5.77 18.82 16.29
CA LEU A 223 5.30 18.86 17.68
C LEU A 223 5.99 17.83 18.58
N ARG A 224 6.46 16.69 18.05
CA ARG A 224 7.31 15.78 18.84
C ARG A 224 8.64 16.45 19.18
N LEU A 225 9.29 17.11 18.23
CA LEU A 225 10.55 17.80 18.49
C LEU A 225 10.39 18.93 19.51
N GLU A 226 9.29 19.68 19.45
CA GLU A 226 9.00 20.73 20.44
C GLU A 226 8.59 20.18 21.81
N ARG A 227 7.85 19.05 21.86
CA ARG A 227 7.48 18.39 23.12
C ARG A 227 8.67 17.81 23.90
N HIS A 228 9.79 17.47 23.25
CA HIS A 228 11.00 17.07 23.97
C HIS A 228 11.69 18.24 24.67
N ARG A 229 11.31 19.49 24.35
CA ARG A 229 11.83 20.72 24.97
C ARG A 229 10.85 21.38 25.94
N MET A 230 9.62 20.86 26.04
CA MET A 230 8.59 21.38 26.94
C MET A 230 8.61 20.56 28.24
N SER A 231 8.73 21.23 29.39
CA SER A 231 8.59 20.54 30.67
C SER A 231 7.13 20.11 30.88
N PRO A 232 6.87 19.03 31.63
CA PRO A 232 5.51 18.51 31.84
C PRO A 232 4.51 19.52 32.44
N LEU A 233 5.00 20.61 33.03
CA LEU A 233 4.21 21.66 33.68
C LEU A 233 3.51 22.64 32.72
N ILE A 234 3.79 22.58 31.42
CA ILE A 234 3.25 23.52 30.41
C ILE A 234 2.15 22.85 29.56
N LEU A 235 1.64 21.69 29.97
CA LEU A 235 0.69 20.87 29.21
C LEU A 235 -0.71 20.74 29.86
N GLU A 236 -1.11 21.70 30.70
CA GLU A 236 -2.51 21.89 31.12
C GLU A 236 -3.22 22.93 30.25
#